data_AF-A0A4Q6JCX1-F1
#
_entry.id   AF-A0A4Q6JCX1-F1
#
_cell.length_a   1.000
_cell.length_b   1.000
_cell.length_c   1.000
_cell.angle_alpha   90.00
_cell.angle_beta   90.00
_cell.angle_gamma   90.00
#
_symmetry.space_group_name_H-M   'P 1'
#
loop_
_entity.id
_entity.type
_entity.pdbx_description
1 polymer ?
#
loop_
_entity_poly.entity_id
_entity_poly.type
_entity_poly.pdbx_seq_one_letter_code
_entity_poly.pdbx_strand_id
1 'polypeptide(L)' 'MKQLLAAFSLMFLVISATVLASQMDVRFAKFDTNADGEISLAEATKHDNLLKQFADLDENGDQVLSEQEFEKFKP' A
#
# COMPACT_ATOMS: atom_id res chain seq x y z
N MET A 1 -6.61 -36.67 -30.99
CA MET A 1 -5.92 -35.44 -31.42
C MET A 1 -5.30 -34.85 -30.16
N LYS A 2 -4.06 -35.20 -29.80
CA LYS A 2 -2.82 -34.48 -30.23
C LYS A 2 -2.95 -33.02 -29.76
N GLN A 3 -2.70 -32.78 -28.47
CA GLN A 3 -1.41 -32.30 -27.93
C GLN A 3 -1.13 -30.84 -28.34
N LEU A 4 -0.72 -30.05 -27.33
CA LEU A 4 0.03 -28.79 -27.42
C LEU A 4 -0.79 -27.51 -27.62
N LEU A 5 -0.82 -26.66 -26.59
CA LEU A 5 -0.23 -25.31 -26.68
C LEU A 5 -0.06 -24.66 -25.29
N ALA A 6 1.17 -24.25 -24.99
CA ALA A 6 1.60 -23.24 -24.00
C ALA A 6 1.26 -23.53 -22.51
N ALA A 7 2.17 -23.92 -21.62
CA ALA A 7 3.50 -23.35 -21.38
C ALA A 7 3.50 -21.83 -21.54
N PHE A 8 2.68 -21.13 -20.76
CA PHE A 8 2.78 -19.69 -20.56
C PHE A 8 2.79 -19.40 -19.06
N SER A 9 3.80 -18.62 -18.67
CA SER A 9 3.93 -17.97 -17.37
C SER A 9 4.10 -18.86 -16.14
N LEU A 10 5.37 -19.21 -15.94
CA LEU A 10 6.02 -18.99 -14.66
C LEU A 10 5.66 -17.56 -14.17
N MET A 11 4.67 -17.41 -13.30
CA MET A 11 4.43 -16.15 -12.62
C MET A 11 4.09 -16.41 -11.16
N PHE A 12 5.12 -16.21 -10.34
CA PHE A 12 5.10 -15.56 -9.03
C PHE A 12 3.91 -15.90 -8.12
N LEU A 13 4.13 -16.71 -7.09
CA LEU A 13 4.65 -16.27 -5.80
C LEU A 13 3.48 -16.12 -4.81
N VAL A 14 3.49 -17.02 -3.84
CA VAL A 14 2.79 -16.92 -2.55
C VAL A 14 2.77 -15.47 -2.08
N ILE A 15 1.60 -14.87 -1.87
CA ILE A 15 1.46 -13.84 -0.83
C ILE A 15 0.18 -14.13 -0.05
N SER A 16 0.38 -14.89 1.01
CA SER A 16 -0.46 -14.84 2.20
C SER A 16 -0.55 -13.40 2.69
N ALA A 17 -1.76 -12.90 2.93
CA ALA A 17 -1.96 -11.91 3.97
C ALA A 17 -3.39 -12.06 4.48
N THR A 18 -3.47 -12.69 5.65
CA THR A 18 -4.52 -12.47 6.63
C THR A 18 -4.96 -11.01 6.62
N VAL A 19 -6.22 -10.76 6.25
CA VAL A 19 -6.88 -9.47 6.43
C VAL A 19 -7.02 -9.21 7.92
N LEU A 20 -5.98 -8.62 8.50
CA LEU A 20 -5.94 -8.07 9.84
C LEU A 20 -5.68 -6.58 9.68
N ALA A 21 -6.73 -5.82 9.40
CA ALA A 21 -6.73 -4.36 9.60
C ALA A 21 -8.18 -4.01 9.93
N SER A 22 -8.57 -3.98 11.21
CA SER A 22 -8.20 -2.98 12.22
C SER A 22 -8.67 -1.60 11.78
N GLN A 23 -9.76 -1.19 12.43
CA GLN A 23 -10.18 0.17 12.75
C GLN A 23 -9.54 1.32 11.95
N MET A 24 -9.85 1.40 10.66
CA MET A 24 -9.42 2.49 9.78
C MET A 24 -9.69 3.85 10.41
N ASP A 25 -8.62 4.56 10.71
CA ASP A 25 -8.72 5.96 11.13
C ASP A 25 -9.34 6.76 9.97
N VAL A 26 -10.41 7.53 10.21
CA VAL A 26 -11.17 8.25 9.17
C VAL A 26 -10.26 9.19 8.36
N ARG A 27 -9.13 9.59 8.94
CA ARG A 27 -8.09 10.34 8.26
C ARG A 27 -7.30 9.49 7.27
N PHE A 28 -6.85 8.30 7.67
CA PHE A 28 -6.09 7.38 6.83
C PHE A 28 -6.88 7.02 5.56
N ALA A 29 -8.15 6.63 5.76
CA ALA A 29 -9.07 6.28 4.67
C ALA A 29 -9.41 7.44 3.72
N LYS A 30 -9.02 8.70 4.03
CA LYS A 30 -9.13 9.82 3.08
C LYS A 30 -7.96 9.91 2.11
N PHE A 31 -6.80 9.39 2.50
CA PHE A 31 -5.58 9.40 1.69
C PHE A 31 -5.43 8.09 0.92
N ASP A 32 -5.78 6.97 1.56
CA ASP A 32 -5.90 5.64 0.95
C ASP A 32 -7.11 5.64 0.01
N THR A 33 -6.86 5.90 -1.28
CA THR A 33 -7.89 6.07 -2.31
C THR A 33 -8.32 4.72 -2.88
N ASN A 34 -7.40 3.76 -2.94
CA ASN A 34 -7.66 2.40 -3.42
C ASN A 34 -8.18 1.46 -2.30
N ALA A 35 -8.19 1.92 -1.05
CA ALA A 35 -8.66 1.19 0.14
C ALA A 35 -7.92 -0.15 0.32
N ASP A 36 -6.63 -0.19 0.00
CA ASP A 36 -5.80 -1.39 0.15
C ASP A 36 -5.17 -1.51 1.55
N GLY A 37 -5.31 -0.48 2.39
CA GLY A 37 -4.77 -0.44 3.75
C GLY A 37 -3.37 0.18 3.85
N GLU A 38 -2.83 0.72 2.76
CA GLU A 38 -1.52 1.37 2.69
C GLU A 38 -1.64 2.65 1.86
N ILE A 39 -0.91 3.72 2.20
CA ILE A 39 -0.89 4.93 1.36
C ILE A 39 0.36 4.88 0.48
N SER A 40 0.15 4.66 -0.81
CA SER A 40 1.23 4.64 -1.78
C SER A 40 1.79 6.03 -2.04
N LEU A 41 3.04 6.14 -2.50
CA LEU A 41 3.61 7.41 -2.94
C LEU A 41 2.76 8.11 -4.01
N ALA A 42 2.12 7.35 -4.90
CA ALA A 42 1.18 7.89 -5.90
C ALA A 42 -0.06 8.56 -5.28
N GLU A 43 -0.51 8.11 -4.12
CA GLU A 43 -1.62 8.70 -3.37
C GLU A 43 -1.13 9.85 -2.49
N ALA A 44 0.03 9.70 -1.85
CA ALA A 44 0.68 10.76 -1.10
C ALA A 44 0.97 11.99 -1.98
N THR A 45 1.36 11.81 -3.24
CA THR A 45 1.56 12.93 -4.18
C THR A 45 0.30 13.73 -4.49
N LYS A 46 -0.90 13.21 -4.21
CA LYS A 46 -2.16 13.97 -4.31
C LYS A 46 -2.29 15.00 -3.19
N HIS A 47 -1.46 14.88 -2.16
CA HIS A 47 -1.53 15.66 -0.93
C HIS A 47 -0.15 16.21 -0.56
N ASP A 48 0.13 17.47 -0.89
CA ASP A 48 1.44 18.11 -0.64
C ASP A 48 1.92 18.02 0.81
N ASN A 49 1.01 18.08 1.78
CA ASN A 49 1.35 17.97 3.20
C ASN A 49 1.80 16.56 3.58
N LEU A 50 1.13 15.54 3.02
CA LEU A 50 1.49 14.15 3.27
C LEU A 50 2.78 13.82 2.55
N LEU A 51 2.94 14.22 1.29
CA LEU A 51 4.16 13.99 0.51
C LEU A 51 5.42 14.56 1.21
N LYS A 52 5.32 15.74 1.82
CA LYS A 52 6.43 16.36 2.55
C LYS A 52 6.87 15.55 3.77
N GLN A 53 5.91 14.95 4.48
CA GLN A 53 6.18 14.11 5.64
C GLN A 53 6.30 12.64 5.27
N PHE A 54 6.03 12.25 4.02
CA PHE A 54 6.02 10.86 3.59
C PHE A 54 7.35 10.18 3.87
N ALA A 55 8.45 10.80 3.45
CA ALA A 55 9.80 10.30 3.70
C ALA A 55 10.20 10.33 5.19
N ASP A 56 9.53 11.15 6.01
CA ASP A 56 9.75 11.18 7.47
C ASP A 56 8.92 10.10 8.18
N LEU A 57 7.80 9.67 7.61
CA LEU A 57 6.88 8.66 8.14
C LEU A 57 7.24 7.24 7.69
N ASP A 58 7.74 7.11 6.45
CA ASP A 58 8.24 5.89 5.83
C ASP A 58 9.58 5.50 6.49
N GLU A 59 9.49 4.94 7.70
CA GLU A 59 10.65 4.53 8.49
C GLU A 59 11.29 3.25 7.94
N ASN A 60 10.49 2.41 7.28
CA ASN A 60 10.94 1.13 6.74
C ASN A 60 11.52 1.26 5.31
N GLY A 61 11.29 2.38 4.62
CA GLY A 61 11.80 2.72 3.30
C GLY A 61 11.15 1.94 2.16
N ASP A 62 9.91 1.46 2.33
CA ASP A 62 9.22 0.65 1.34
C ASP A 62 8.42 1.47 0.31
N GLN A 63 8.43 2.79 0.44
CA GLN A 63 7.70 3.73 -0.41
C GLN A 63 6.18 3.60 -0.34
N VAL A 64 5.66 3.02 0.75
CA VAL A 64 4.25 3.09 1.16
C VAL A 64 4.18 3.55 2.62
N LEU A 65 3.01 4.03 3.06
CA LEU A 65 2.77 4.29 4.47
C LEU A 65 1.72 3.31 4.98
N SER A 66 2.14 2.45 5.89
CA SER A 66 1.22 1.60 6.63
C SER A 66 0.35 2.43 7.56
N GLU A 67 -0.79 1.88 8.00
CA GLU A 67 -1.65 2.51 9.02
C GLU A 67 -0.83 2.95 10.26
N GLN A 68 0.10 2.10 10.70
CA GLN A 68 0.97 2.32 11.86
C GLN A 68 1.94 3.49 11.66
N GLU A 69 2.46 3.68 10.45
CA GLU A 69 3.34 4.79 10.11
C GLU A 69 2.54 6.08 9.98
N PHE A 70 1.36 6.00 9.39
CA PHE A 70 0.44 7.12 9.28
C PHE A 70 -0.15 7.57 10.63
N GLU A 71 -0.24 6.72 11.65
CA GLU A 71 -0.60 7.17 13.00
C GLU A 71 0.37 8.21 13.56
N LYS A 72 1.65 8.19 13.12
CA LYS A 72 2.65 9.20 13.47
C LYS A 72 2.47 10.51 12.70
N PHE A 73 1.68 10.52 11.62
CA PHE A 73 1.38 11.70 10.82
C PHE A 73 0.61 12.72 11.65
N LYS A 74 1.28 13.84 11.95
CA LYS A 74 0.69 14.99 12.63
C LYS A 74 0.46 16.10 11.60
N PRO A 75 -0.81 16.41 11.28
CA PRO A 75 -1.16 17.42 10.29
C PRO A 75 -0.77 18.84 10.72
#